data_AF-A0A971SDW4-F1
#
_entry.id   AF-A0A971SDW4-F1
#
_cell.length_a   1.000
_cell.length_b   1.000
_cell.length_c   1.000
_cell.angle_alpha   90.00
_cell.angle_beta   90.00
_cell.angle_gamma   90.00
#
_symmetry.space_group_name_H-M   'P 1'
#
loop_
_entity.id
_entity.type
_entity.pdbx_description
1 polymer ?
#
loop_
_entity_poly.entity_id
_entity_poly.type
_entity_poly.pdbx_seq_one_letter_code
_entity_poly.pdbx_strand_id
1 'polypeptide(L)' 'MRRIIVFCLCSMMLLFLNSSAIAKDDLPEIIKKIEPSIIMVLTYDREGKLLGQGSGFFINENGEAITSRHVLEGAVRA' A
#
# COMPACT_ATOMS: atom_id res chain seq x y z
N MET A 1 24.81 29.56 -41.47
CA MET A 1 24.26 29.98 -40.16
C MET A 1 22.86 29.42 -39.87
N ARG A 2 21.88 29.55 -40.78
CA ARG A 2 20.49 29.08 -40.57
C ARG A 2 20.32 27.57 -40.29
N ARG A 3 21.13 26.69 -40.91
CA ARG A 3 21.09 25.23 -40.68
C ARG A 3 21.62 24.80 -39.29
N ILE A 4 22.61 25.50 -38.76
CA ILE A 4 23.19 25.25 -37.44
C ILE A 4 22.17 25.62 -36.35
N ILE A 5 21.47 26.75 -36.53
CA ILE A 5 20.42 27.21 -35.62
C ILE A 5 19.29 26.17 -35.52
N VAL A 6 18.86 25.59 -36.65
CA VAL A 6 17.83 24.54 -36.67
C VAL A 6 18.29 23.27 -35.94
N PHE A 7 19.54 22.87 -36.15
CA PHE A 7 20.11 21.70 -35.47
C PHE A 7 20.21 21.91 -33.95
N CYS A 8 20.65 23.09 -33.51
CA CYS A 8 20.68 23.46 -32.10
C CYS A 8 19.28 23.49 -31.48
N LEU A 9 18.28 24.03 -32.19
CA LEU A 9 16.88 24.05 -31.73
C LEU A 9 16.30 22.63 -31.57
N CYS A 10 16.54 21.73 -32.53
CA CYS A 10 16.10 20.32 -32.42
C CYS A 10 16.79 19.59 -31.27
N SER A 11 18.10 19.77 -31.10
CA SER A 11 18.87 19.15 -30.01
C SER A 11 18.39 19.64 -28.63
N MET A 12 18.12 20.94 -28.50
CA MET A 12 17.60 21.52 -27.25
C MET A 12 16.19 21.00 -26.93
N MET A 13 15.32 20.83 -27.93
CA MET A 13 13.98 20.26 -27.77
C MET A 13 14.02 18.77 -27.35
N LEU A 14 14.99 18.01 -27.85
CA LEU A 14 15.21 16.60 -27.46
C LEU A 14 15.65 16.45 -25.99
N LEU A 15 16.39 17.42 -25.45
CA LEU A 15 16.80 17.42 -24.04
C LEU A 15 15.64 17.69 -23.07
N PHE A 16 14.57 18.35 -23.52
CA PHE A 16 13.36 18.60 -22.70
C PHE A 16 12.36 17.43 -22.66
N LEU A 17 12.57 16.38 -23.47
CA LEU A 17 11.73 15.17 -23.46
C LEU A 17 12.09 14.18 -22.34
N ASN A 18 13.06 14.51 -21.49
CA ASN A 18 13.32 13.76 -20.27
C ASN A 18 12.13 13.95 -19.32
N SER A 19 11.17 13.02 -19.39
CA SER A 19 10.02 12.96 -18.50
C SER A 19 10.52 12.71 -17.08
N SER A 20 10.53 13.77 -16.26
CA SER A 20 10.71 13.64 -14.82
C SER A 20 9.51 12.85 -14.27
N ALA A 21 9.75 11.67 -13.70
CA ALA A 21 8.71 10.95 -12.98
C ALA A 21 8.29 11.79 -11.76
N ILE A 22 7.06 12.32 -11.78
CA ILE A 22 6.48 13.04 -10.66
C ILE A 22 6.03 11.98 -9.65
N ALA A 23 6.67 11.91 -8.49
CA ALA A 23 6.20 11.09 -7.38
C ALA A 23 4.83 11.62 -6.94
N LYS A 24 3.82 10.74 -6.93
CA LYS A 24 2.47 11.10 -6.52
C LYS A 24 2.38 10.98 -4.99
N ASP A 25 2.02 12.08 -4.33
CA ASP A 25 1.85 12.16 -2.89
C ASP A 25 0.36 11.98 -2.53
N ASP A 26 -0.17 10.78 -2.80
CA ASP A 26 -1.58 10.41 -2.57
C ASP A 26 -1.76 9.48 -1.37
N LEU A 27 -0.77 9.41 -0.48
CA LEU A 27 -0.80 8.55 0.71
C LEU A 27 -2.06 8.74 1.57
N PRO A 28 -2.54 9.98 1.87
CA PRO A 28 -3.76 10.16 2.65
C PRO A 28 -5.02 9.57 1.98
N GLU A 29 -5.09 9.64 0.65
CA GLU A 29 -6.21 9.11 -0.12
C GLU A 29 -6.18 7.57 -0.13
N ILE A 30 -4.99 6.99 -0.31
CA ILE A 30 -4.78 5.54 -0.24
C ILE A 30 -5.17 5.03 1.14
N ILE A 31 -4.70 5.66 2.23
CA ILE A 31 -5.05 5.28 3.60
C ILE A 31 -6.58 5.29 3.79
N LYS A 32 -7.23 6.41 3.43
CA LYS A 32 -8.69 6.55 3.55
C LYS A 32 -9.44 5.48 2.77
N LYS A 33 -8.91 5.04 1.63
CA LYS A 33 -9.51 3.99 0.81
C LYS A 33 -9.36 2.60 1.42
N ILE A 34 -8.23 2.28 2.03
CA ILE A 34 -7.94 0.92 2.54
C ILE A 34 -8.39 0.72 3.99
N GLU A 35 -8.40 1.77 4.81
CA GLU A 35 -8.70 1.71 6.25
C GLU A 35 -9.98 0.93 6.59
N PRO A 36 -11.11 1.06 5.85
CA PRO A 36 -12.33 0.29 6.15
C PRO A 36 -12.18 -1.23 6.03
N SER A 37 -11.16 -1.72 5.32
CA SER A 37 -10.90 -3.15 5.16
C SER A 37 -9.98 -3.73 6.24
N ILE A 38 -9.35 -2.88 7.07
CA ILE A 38 -8.37 -3.28 8.09
C ILE A 38 -9.09 -3.60 9.41
N ILE A 39 -8.66 -4.66 10.08
CA ILE A 39 -9.20 -5.11 11.37
C ILE A 39 -8.10 -5.32 12.41
N MET A 40 -8.49 -5.21 13.68
CA MET A 40 -7.69 -5.68 14.81
C MET A 40 -8.11 -7.11 15.14
N VAL A 41 -7.14 -8.01 15.25
CA VAL A 41 -7.33 -9.41 15.62
C VAL A 41 -6.86 -9.59 17.05
N LEU A 42 -7.74 -10.06 17.93
CA LEU A 42 -7.44 -10.34 19.34
C LEU A 42 -7.54 -11.84 19.56
N THR A 43 -6.48 -12.46 20.03
CA THR A 43 -6.46 -13.91 20.24
C THR A 43 -6.53 -14.29 21.70
N TYR A 44 -7.18 -15.42 21.97
CA TYR A 44 -7.45 -15.89 23.32
C TYR A 44 -7.04 -17.35 23.49
N ASP A 45 -6.58 -17.68 24.71
CA ASP A 45 -6.35 -19.05 25.14
C ASP A 45 -7.66 -19.75 25.57
N ARG A 46 -7.54 -21.00 26.08
CA ARG A 46 -8.69 -21.84 26.44
C ARG A 46 -9.44 -21.31 27.66
N GLU A 47 -8.74 -20.58 28.51
CA GLU A 47 -9.26 -19.93 29.71
C GLU A 47 -9.91 -18.57 29.38
N GLY A 48 -9.88 -18.15 28.11
CA GLY A 48 -10.45 -16.90 27.64
C GLY A 48 -9.58 -15.68 27.94
N LYS A 49 -8.31 -15.88 28.32
CA LYS A 49 -7.36 -14.80 28.56
C LYS A 49 -6.75 -14.36 27.23
N LEU A 50 -6.52 -13.06 27.10
CA LEU A 50 -5.85 -12.47 25.94
C LEU A 50 -4.45 -13.08 25.80
N LEU A 51 -4.22 -13.75 24.67
CA LEU A 51 -2.95 -14.34 24.27
C LEU A 51 -2.13 -13.36 23.42
N GLY A 52 -2.78 -12.62 22.53
CA GLY A 52 -2.11 -11.72 21.60
C GLY A 52 -3.03 -10.78 20.84
N GLN A 53 -2.39 -9.91 20.06
CA GLN A 53 -3.01 -8.87 19.25
C GLN A 53 -2.24 -8.75 17.94
N GLY A 54 -2.94 -8.51 16.84
CA GLY A 54 -2.36 -8.20 15.54
C GLY A 54 -3.33 -7.47 14.62
N SER A 55 -2.89 -7.23 13.38
CA SER A 55 -3.74 -6.67 12.33
C SER A 55 -4.13 -7.76 11.34
N GLY A 56 -5.27 -7.56 10.70
CA GLY A 56 -5.72 -8.33 9.54
C GLY A 56 -6.49 -7.45 8.57
N PHE A 57 -6.98 -8.03 7.49
CA PHE A 57 -7.87 -7.35 6.58
C PHE A 57 -8.84 -8.31 5.90
N PHE A 58 -10.01 -7.79 5.53
CA PHE A 58 -11.01 -8.54 4.75
C PHE A 58 -10.56 -8.72 3.31
N ILE A 59 -10.76 -9.92 2.77
CA ILE A 59 -10.45 -10.26 1.36
C ILE A 59 -11.71 -10.30 0.48
N ASN A 60 -12.90 -10.27 1.07
CA ASN A 60 -14.18 -10.18 0.37
C ASN A 60 -15.33 -9.70 1.28
N GLU A 61 -16.50 -9.53 0.66
CA GLU A 61 -17.74 -9.09 1.31
C GLU A 61 -18.42 -10.16 2.19
N ASN A 62 -17.97 -11.42 2.11
CA ASN A 62 -18.50 -12.51 2.93
C ASN A 62 -17.91 -12.51 4.36
N GLY A 63 -16.96 -11.60 4.64
CA GLY A 63 -16.29 -11.49 5.95
C GLY A 63 -15.07 -12.40 6.11
N GLU A 64 -14.56 -13.00 5.02
CA GLU A 64 -13.28 -13.71 5.09
C GLU A 64 -12.15 -12.71 5.30
N ALA A 65 -11.30 -12.96 6.30
CA ALA A 65 -10.18 -12.10 6.65
C ALA A 65 -8.88 -12.88 6.78
N ILE A 66 -7.77 -12.22 6.52
CA ILE A 66 -6.42 -12.79 6.66
C ILE A 66 -5.60 -12.00 7.67
N THR A 67 -4.73 -12.70 8.40
CA THR A 67 -3.74 -12.13 9.31
C THR A 67 -2.44 -12.94 9.25
N SER A 68 -1.41 -12.51 9.97
CA SER A 68 -0.16 -13.24 10.07
C SER A 68 -0.30 -14.49 10.94
N ARG A 69 0.35 -15.60 10.54
CA ARG A 69 0.33 -16.86 11.29
C ARG A 69 0.66 -16.70 12.78
N HIS A 70 1.67 -15.90 13.11
CA HIS A 70 2.12 -15.71 14.49
C HIS A 70 1.06 -15.05 15.39
N VAL A 71 0.06 -14.36 14.82
CA VAL A 71 -1.05 -13.76 15.57
C VAL A 71 -1.97 -14.85 16.11
N LEU A 72 -2.17 -15.92 15.33
CA LEU A 72 -3.07 -17.04 15.64
C LEU A 72 -2.38 -18.22 16.34
N GLU A 73 -1.05 -18.21 16.44
CA GLU A 73 -0.30 -19.34 16.98
C GLU A 73 -0.62 -19.57 18.46
N GLY A 74 -1.09 -20.77 18.79
CA GLY A 74 -1.52 -21.14 20.15
C GLY A 74 -2.90 -20.64 20.57
N ALA A 75 -3.54 -19.81 19.75
CA ALA A 75 -4.90 -19.31 20.00
C ALA A 75 -5.94 -20.40 19.76
N VAL A 76 -7.00 -20.39 20.57
CA VAL A 76 -8.20 -21.22 20.32
C VAL A 76 -9.38 -20.41 19.82
N ARG A 77 -9.29 -19.08 19.94
CA ARG A 77 -10.27 -18.12 19.45
C ARG A 77 -9.57 -16.84 19.01
N ALA A 78 -10.08 -16.24 17.94
CA ALA A 78 -9.67 -14.96 17.38
C ALA A 78 -10.91 -14.14 16.98
#